data_AF-A0A1F4F4Z1-F1
#
_entry.id   AF-A0A1F4F4Z1-F1
#
_cell.length_a   1.000
_cell.length_b   1.000
_cell.length_c   1.000
_cell.angle_alpha   90.00
_cell.angle_beta   90.00
_cell.angle_gamma   90.00
#
_symmetry.space_group_name_H-M   'P 1'
#
loop_
_entity.id
_entity.type
_entity.pdbx_description
1 polymer ?
#
loop_
_entity_poly.entity_id
_entity_poly.type
_entity_poly.pdbx_seq_one_letter_code
_entity_poly.pdbx_strand_id
1 'polypeptide(L)'
;MTPAPVKRKLAAILAADAVGYSRMMAADEEGTMKILSAHRAVIDGIIEFHEGRIVNTAGDSVLAEFASPTQAVRCAVEIQDALKTRNDSLPEARRMQFRIGVNLGDVMIKGEDLLGDGVNVAARLQSIAEPGNIYLSSSVYDQIAGKLDLGFADLGNQSLKNIDRPIHAYRIEREGRRVAPARPGRKGVPATMWVGMLLGAIALAAAASWYLGLIPAQRPAAPAVAPAPVVDERAKAEAQLARARVEAEEAKRRAEAEGAAAAESKRALEEQRAAETRARAQAELARARAETEAARRKLEEQLAAAEKAKREAQVAATAPAPAPAGRYVGSWTAVFDCQPVQDRPAANFPVPFSVTGDLFELQFRERGQPGSFSLRGAPQPDGRLQLFGSGFSSWKESYGRPYTANFDTKLEGERFLGSGRLGARRCTLTLLRR
;
A
#
# COMPACT_ATOMS: atom_id res chain seq x y z
N MET A 1 -20.36 -8.63 25.01
CA MET A 1 -20.16 -7.90 23.74
C MET A 1 -20.16 -8.94 22.63
N THR A 2 -21.30 -9.17 22.01
CA THR A 2 -21.43 -10.15 20.91
C THR A 2 -20.60 -9.62 19.74
N PRO A 3 -19.66 -10.40 19.17
CA PRO A 3 -18.89 -9.92 18.02
C PRO A 3 -19.86 -9.54 16.90
N ALA A 4 -19.66 -8.36 16.30
CA ALA A 4 -20.46 -7.92 15.17
C ALA A 4 -20.46 -9.01 14.07
N PRO A 5 -21.60 -9.27 13.41
CA PRO A 5 -21.71 -10.36 12.46
C PRO A 5 -20.73 -10.14 11.30
N VAL A 6 -19.87 -11.14 11.05
CA VAL A 6 -18.92 -11.13 9.94
C VAL A 6 -19.70 -11.29 8.64
N LYS A 7 -19.72 -10.26 7.81
CA LYS A 7 -20.42 -10.27 6.53
C LYS A 7 -19.53 -10.91 5.47
N ARG A 8 -20.05 -11.95 4.81
CA ARG A 8 -19.40 -12.66 3.69
C ARG A 8 -20.04 -12.28 2.37
N LYS A 9 -19.24 -12.29 1.30
CA LYS A 9 -19.72 -12.15 -0.07
C LYS A 9 -18.77 -12.82 -1.06
N LEU A 10 -19.32 -13.23 -2.19
CA LEU A 10 -18.54 -13.61 -3.36
C LEU A 10 -18.04 -12.35 -4.07
N ALA A 11 -16.76 -12.26 -4.39
CA ALA A 11 -16.19 -11.13 -5.11
C ALA A 11 -15.04 -11.58 -6.03
N ALA A 12 -14.88 -10.87 -7.14
CA ALA A 12 -13.68 -10.97 -7.97
C ALA A 12 -12.60 -10.08 -7.37
N ILE A 13 -11.45 -10.65 -7.07
CA ILE A 13 -10.32 -9.99 -6.40
C ILE A 13 -9.17 -9.88 -7.38
N LEU A 14 -8.69 -8.66 -7.58
CA LEU A 14 -7.49 -8.34 -8.36
C LEU A 14 -6.38 -7.97 -7.38
N ALA A 15 -5.26 -8.67 -7.47
CA ALA A 15 -4.02 -8.33 -6.79
C ALA A 15 -2.97 -7.92 -7.83
N ALA A 16 -2.34 -6.77 -7.62
CA ALA A 16 -1.26 -6.27 -8.47
C ALA A 16 -0.05 -5.86 -7.63
N ASP A 17 1.15 -6.05 -8.15
CA ASP A 17 2.40 -5.75 -7.42
C ASP A 17 3.55 -5.42 -8.37
N ALA A 18 4.43 -4.51 -7.96
CA ALA A 18 5.54 -4.04 -8.77
C ALA A 18 6.72 -5.03 -8.73
N VAL A 19 7.35 -5.26 -9.88
CA VAL A 19 8.49 -6.16 -9.99
C VAL A 19 9.78 -5.43 -9.62
N GLY A 20 10.50 -5.97 -8.63
CA GLY A 20 11.83 -5.47 -8.26
C GLY A 20 11.82 -4.11 -7.58
N TYR A 21 10.69 -3.71 -6.96
CA TYR A 21 10.52 -2.43 -6.30
C TYR A 21 11.63 -2.12 -5.27
N SER A 22 11.93 -3.07 -4.37
CA SER A 22 12.97 -2.87 -3.34
C SER A 22 14.35 -2.56 -3.94
N ARG A 23 14.69 -3.17 -5.09
CA ARG A 23 15.95 -2.90 -5.80
C ARG A 23 15.97 -1.50 -6.41
N MET A 24 14.84 -1.05 -6.96
CA MET A 24 14.72 0.30 -7.53
C MET A 24 14.78 1.37 -6.43
N MET A 25 14.11 1.14 -5.30
CA MET A 25 14.20 2.01 -4.12
C MET A 25 15.64 2.16 -3.63
N ALA A 26 16.40 1.07 -3.53
CA ALA A 26 17.80 1.13 -3.10
C ALA A 26 18.71 1.89 -4.08
N ALA A 27 18.34 1.98 -5.36
CA ALA A 27 19.14 2.66 -6.39
C ALA A 27 18.79 4.14 -6.54
N ASP A 28 17.50 4.49 -6.47
CA ASP A 28 16.98 5.85 -6.61
C ASP A 28 15.60 5.95 -5.95
N GLU A 29 15.58 6.32 -4.67
CA GLU A 29 14.33 6.42 -3.89
C GLU A 29 13.36 7.45 -4.49
N GLU A 30 13.83 8.66 -4.82
CA GLU A 30 12.97 9.74 -5.28
C GLU A 30 12.41 9.46 -6.68
N GLY A 31 13.25 8.97 -7.61
CA GLY A 31 12.81 8.58 -8.94
C GLY A 31 11.85 7.41 -8.92
N THR A 32 12.11 6.40 -8.07
CA THR A 32 11.22 5.23 -7.93
C THR A 32 9.86 5.63 -7.37
N MET A 33 9.82 6.50 -6.35
CA MET A 33 8.56 7.00 -5.79
C MET A 33 7.75 7.83 -6.80
N LYS A 34 8.40 8.64 -7.63
CA LYS A 34 7.72 9.38 -8.72
C LYS A 34 7.11 8.46 -9.76
N ILE A 35 7.86 7.43 -10.18
CA ILE A 35 7.38 6.43 -11.15
C ILE A 35 6.22 5.63 -10.55
N LEU A 36 6.37 5.13 -9.32
CA LEU A 36 5.32 4.39 -8.63
C LEU A 36 4.05 5.24 -8.50
N SER A 37 4.17 6.50 -8.08
CA SER A 37 3.03 7.41 -7.92
C SER A 37 2.32 7.66 -9.25
N ALA A 38 3.08 7.85 -10.34
CA ALA A 38 2.52 8.03 -11.67
C ALA A 38 1.78 6.78 -12.15
N HIS A 39 2.37 5.59 -11.96
CA HIS A 39 1.75 4.31 -12.31
C HIS A 39 0.51 4.05 -11.46
N ARG A 40 0.55 4.35 -10.16
CA ARG A 40 -0.60 4.25 -9.24
C ARG A 40 -1.77 5.10 -9.68
N ALA A 41 -1.54 6.38 -9.99
CA ALA A 41 -2.62 7.25 -10.45
C ALA A 41 -3.38 6.68 -11.67
N VAL A 42 -2.68 5.99 -12.57
CA VAL A 42 -3.32 5.31 -13.71
C VAL A 42 -4.02 4.03 -13.31
N ILE A 43 -3.38 3.19 -12.50
CA ILE A 43 -3.99 1.94 -12.00
C ILE A 43 -5.28 2.26 -11.25
N ASP A 44 -5.25 3.22 -10.34
CA ASP A 44 -6.39 3.58 -9.49
C ASP A 44 -7.54 4.15 -10.33
N GLY A 45 -7.24 5.00 -11.32
CA GLY A 45 -8.23 5.53 -12.25
C GLY A 45 -8.88 4.46 -13.14
N ILE A 46 -8.10 3.47 -13.61
CA ILE A 46 -8.65 2.34 -14.40
C ILE A 46 -9.51 1.43 -13.50
N ILE A 47 -9.12 1.19 -12.25
CA ILE A 47 -9.92 0.41 -11.30
C ILE A 47 -11.26 1.08 -11.06
N GLU A 48 -11.27 2.39 -10.80
CA GLU A 48 -12.49 3.17 -10.59
C GLU A 48 -13.38 3.17 -11.85
N PHE A 49 -12.79 3.36 -13.04
CA PHE A 49 -13.50 3.31 -14.32
C PHE A 49 -14.22 1.98 -14.55
N HIS A 50 -13.63 0.86 -14.13
CA HIS A 50 -14.22 -0.48 -14.21
C HIS A 50 -15.12 -0.84 -13.01
N GLU A 51 -15.57 0.16 -12.23
CA GLU A 51 -16.43 -0.02 -11.05
C GLU A 51 -15.80 -0.94 -9.98
N GLY A 52 -14.47 -0.96 -9.93
CA GLY A 52 -13.71 -1.64 -8.89
C GLY A 52 -13.57 -0.78 -7.64
N ARG A 53 -13.49 -1.44 -6.47
CA ARG A 53 -13.17 -0.77 -5.20
C ARG A 53 -11.78 -1.18 -4.75
N ILE A 54 -10.91 -0.20 -4.58
CA ILE A 54 -9.60 -0.42 -3.95
C ILE A 54 -9.82 -0.73 -2.48
N VAL A 55 -9.31 -1.87 -2.04
CA VAL A 55 -9.53 -2.41 -0.69
C VAL A 55 -8.33 -2.17 0.20
N ASN A 56 -7.12 -2.31 -0.38
CA ASN A 56 -5.88 -2.10 0.34
C ASN A 56 -4.77 -1.72 -0.66
N THR A 57 -3.93 -0.76 -0.28
CA THR A 57 -2.73 -0.34 -1.01
C THR A 57 -1.56 -0.30 -0.04
N ALA A 58 -1.04 -1.47 0.33
CA ALA A 58 0.18 -1.55 1.13
C ALA A 58 1.41 -1.43 0.21
N GLY A 59 2.09 -0.29 0.27
CA GLY A 59 3.32 -0.04 -0.49
C GLY A 59 3.11 -0.04 -2.01
N ASP A 60 3.81 -0.93 -2.70
CA ASP A 60 3.80 -1.12 -4.15
C ASP A 60 2.76 -2.13 -4.64
N SER A 61 1.95 -2.69 -3.73
CA SER A 61 0.85 -3.60 -4.03
C SER A 61 -0.53 -2.90 -4.11
N VAL A 62 -1.43 -3.41 -4.95
CA VAL A 62 -2.86 -3.06 -5.02
C VAL A 62 -3.67 -4.29 -4.78
N LEU A 63 -4.70 -4.14 -3.96
CA LEU A 63 -5.79 -5.09 -3.87
C LEU A 63 -7.09 -4.36 -4.20
N ALA A 64 -7.81 -4.85 -5.21
CA ALA A 64 -9.11 -4.32 -5.62
C ALA A 64 -10.16 -5.42 -5.67
N GLU A 65 -11.40 -5.08 -5.33
CA GLU A 65 -12.56 -5.95 -5.49
C GLU A 65 -13.46 -5.47 -6.62
N PHE A 66 -14.10 -6.42 -7.29
CA PHE A 66 -15.09 -6.18 -8.33
C PHE A 66 -16.30 -7.07 -8.09
N ALA A 67 -17.50 -6.55 -8.38
CA ALA A 67 -18.72 -7.35 -8.39
C ALA A 67 -18.77 -8.33 -9.57
N SER A 68 -18.05 -8.04 -10.65
CA SER A 68 -18.03 -8.85 -11.88
C SER A 68 -16.61 -9.34 -12.21
N PRO A 69 -16.40 -10.66 -12.41
CA PRO A 69 -15.12 -11.19 -12.86
C PRO A 69 -14.74 -10.69 -14.27
N THR A 70 -15.73 -10.41 -15.12
CA THR A 70 -15.50 -9.83 -16.45
C THR A 70 -14.92 -8.42 -16.36
N GLN A 71 -15.42 -7.59 -15.44
CA GLN A 71 -14.87 -6.23 -15.22
C GLN A 71 -13.47 -6.29 -14.64
N ALA A 72 -13.22 -7.17 -13.66
CA ALA A 72 -11.89 -7.36 -13.08
C ALA A 72 -10.85 -7.72 -14.16
N VAL A 73 -11.20 -8.58 -15.10
CA VAL A 73 -10.29 -8.99 -16.18
C VAL A 73 -10.08 -7.91 -17.22
N ARG A 74 -11.13 -7.16 -17.61
CA ARG A 74 -10.98 -5.99 -18.49
C ARG A 74 -10.07 -4.94 -17.86
N CYS A 75 -10.30 -4.62 -16.59
CA CYS A 75 -9.45 -3.73 -15.81
C CYS A 75 -7.99 -4.20 -15.79
N ALA A 76 -7.74 -5.48 -15.50
CA ALA A 76 -6.40 -6.04 -15.49
C ALA A 76 -5.67 -5.90 -16.85
N VAL A 77 -6.38 -6.15 -17.96
CA VAL A 77 -5.84 -6.02 -19.31
C VAL A 77 -5.50 -4.56 -19.60
N GLU A 78 -6.43 -3.65 -19.35
CA GLU A 78 -6.25 -2.21 -19.60
C GLU A 78 -5.12 -1.62 -18.75
N ILE A 79 -4.99 -2.02 -17.48
CA ILE A 79 -3.85 -1.67 -16.63
C ILE A 79 -2.54 -2.09 -17.32
N GLN A 80 -2.43 -3.34 -17.78
CA GLN A 80 -1.19 -3.81 -18.39
C GLN A 80 -0.91 -3.17 -19.76
N ASP A 81 -1.93 -2.75 -20.52
CA ASP A 81 -1.77 -1.96 -21.76
C ASP A 81 -1.25 -0.55 -21.47
N ALA A 82 -1.87 0.14 -20.50
CA ALA A 82 -1.50 1.48 -20.10
C ALA A 82 -0.07 1.52 -19.54
N LEU A 83 0.27 0.58 -18.65
CA LEU A 83 1.61 0.47 -18.06
C LEU A 83 2.68 0.11 -19.09
N LYS A 84 2.36 -0.76 -20.06
CA LYS A 84 3.27 -1.04 -21.17
C LYS A 84 3.59 0.23 -21.96
N THR A 85 2.57 0.97 -22.35
CA THR A 85 2.72 2.23 -23.12
C THR A 85 3.61 3.24 -22.38
N ARG A 86 3.42 3.39 -21.07
CA ARG A 86 4.26 4.31 -20.26
C ARG A 86 5.69 3.80 -20.10
N ASN A 87 5.87 2.50 -19.87
CA ASN A 87 7.20 1.90 -19.78
C ASN A 87 7.98 1.98 -21.10
N ASP A 88 7.31 1.97 -22.25
CA ASP A 88 7.97 2.12 -23.56
C ASP A 88 8.62 3.51 -23.69
N SER A 89 8.11 4.53 -23.02
CA SER A 89 8.70 5.88 -22.97
C SER A 89 9.87 6.02 -21.97
N LEU A 90 10.13 5.00 -21.15
CA LEU A 90 11.18 4.99 -20.12
C LEU A 90 12.38 4.13 -20.54
N PRO A 91 13.61 4.50 -20.14
CA PRO A 91 14.78 3.64 -20.24
C PRO A 91 14.57 2.33 -19.48
N GLU A 92 15.13 1.23 -19.98
CA GLU A 92 14.91 -0.12 -19.44
C GLU A 92 15.15 -0.22 -17.93
N ALA A 93 16.23 0.41 -17.42
CA ALA A 93 16.57 0.43 -16.00
C ALA A 93 15.49 1.07 -15.09
N ARG A 94 14.58 1.87 -15.67
CA ARG A 94 13.50 2.58 -14.97
C ARG A 94 12.10 2.04 -15.30
N ARG A 95 12.01 0.98 -16.10
CA ARG A 95 10.71 0.36 -16.43
C ARG A 95 10.18 -0.40 -15.22
N MET A 96 9.03 0.03 -14.71
CA MET A 96 8.34 -0.62 -13.60
C MET A 96 7.23 -1.51 -14.14
N GLN A 97 7.48 -2.82 -14.15
CA GLN A 97 6.49 -3.81 -14.57
C GLN A 97 5.65 -4.27 -13.40
N PHE A 98 4.38 -4.57 -13.66
CA PHE A 98 3.47 -5.12 -12.66
C PHE A 98 3.11 -6.55 -13.01
N ARG A 99 2.90 -7.35 -11.96
CA ARG A 99 2.30 -8.68 -12.03
C ARG A 99 0.86 -8.57 -11.57
N ILE A 100 -0.06 -9.27 -12.22
CA ILE A 100 -1.47 -9.25 -11.82
C ILE A 100 -2.00 -10.67 -11.65
N GLY A 101 -2.72 -10.91 -10.56
CA GLY A 101 -3.48 -12.12 -10.28
C GLY A 101 -4.94 -11.78 -10.05
N VAL A 102 -5.85 -12.55 -10.66
CA VAL A 102 -7.30 -12.40 -10.49
C VAL A 102 -7.91 -13.71 -10.02
N ASN A 103 -8.73 -13.65 -8.98
CA ASN A 103 -9.46 -14.80 -8.44
C ASN A 103 -10.90 -14.44 -8.12
N LEU A 104 -11.81 -15.40 -8.27
CA LEU A 104 -13.19 -15.30 -7.80
C LEU A 104 -13.35 -16.21 -6.58
N GLY A 105 -13.75 -15.64 -5.43
CA GLY A 105 -13.86 -16.40 -4.19
C GLY A 105 -14.66 -15.69 -3.09
N ASP A 106 -15.03 -16.45 -2.07
CA ASP A 106 -15.72 -15.93 -0.89
C ASP A 106 -14.75 -15.14 -0.02
N VAL A 107 -15.17 -13.95 0.40
CA VAL A 107 -14.38 -13.00 1.19
C VAL A 107 -15.19 -12.47 2.37
N MET A 108 -14.50 -12.19 3.47
CA MET A 108 -15.06 -11.58 4.67
C MET A 108 -14.76 -10.09 4.67
N ILE A 109 -15.80 -9.29 4.89
CA ILE A 109 -15.68 -7.83 4.99
C ILE A 109 -15.31 -7.48 6.43
N LYS A 110 -14.23 -6.73 6.61
CA LYS A 110 -13.80 -6.19 7.91
C LYS A 110 -13.55 -4.69 7.78
N GLY A 111 -14.58 -3.89 8.03
CA GLY A 111 -14.52 -2.44 7.78
C GLY A 111 -14.39 -2.19 6.27
N GLU A 112 -13.33 -1.49 5.87
CA GLU A 112 -13.01 -1.22 4.46
C GLU A 112 -12.10 -2.30 3.83
N ASP A 113 -11.54 -3.20 4.66
CA ASP A 113 -10.68 -4.30 4.22
C ASP A 113 -11.46 -5.57 3.83
N LEU A 114 -10.82 -6.40 3.01
CA LEU A 114 -11.24 -7.77 2.70
C LEU A 114 -10.24 -8.78 3.23
N LEU A 115 -10.76 -9.84 3.85
CA LEU A 115 -9.96 -10.95 4.36
C LEU A 115 -10.52 -12.29 3.86
N GLY A 116 -9.66 -13.30 3.82
CA GLY A 116 -10.04 -14.69 3.55
C GLY A 116 -9.28 -15.30 2.39
N ASP A 117 -9.61 -16.56 2.10
CA ASP A 117 -8.89 -17.37 1.11
C ASP A 117 -8.97 -16.79 -0.30
N GLY A 118 -10.10 -16.15 -0.66
CA GLY A 118 -10.25 -15.50 -1.96
C GLY A 118 -9.18 -14.45 -2.24
N VAL A 119 -8.82 -13.66 -1.21
CA VAL A 119 -7.76 -12.64 -1.26
C VAL A 119 -6.38 -13.30 -1.33
N ASN A 120 -6.15 -14.32 -0.51
CA ASN A 120 -4.87 -15.04 -0.47
C ASN A 120 -4.58 -15.70 -1.82
N VAL A 121 -5.56 -16.34 -2.46
CA VAL A 121 -5.39 -16.97 -3.78
C VAL A 121 -5.02 -15.93 -4.84
N ALA A 122 -5.71 -14.77 -4.89
CA ALA A 122 -5.40 -13.70 -5.84
C ALA A 122 -3.96 -13.19 -5.68
N ALA A 123 -3.54 -12.91 -4.45
CA ALA A 123 -2.17 -12.47 -4.15
C ALA A 123 -1.13 -13.53 -4.52
N ARG A 124 -1.44 -14.81 -4.33
CA ARG A 124 -0.52 -15.91 -4.69
C ARG A 124 -0.43 -16.11 -6.19
N LEU A 125 -1.55 -16.01 -6.92
CA LEU A 125 -1.55 -16.01 -8.39
C LEU A 125 -0.72 -14.85 -8.94
N GLN A 126 -0.88 -13.66 -8.37
CA GLN A 126 -0.05 -12.50 -8.71
C GLN A 126 1.44 -12.81 -8.48
N SER A 127 1.78 -13.42 -7.35
CA SER A 127 3.18 -13.66 -6.98
C SER A 127 3.92 -14.60 -7.94
N ILE A 128 3.20 -15.56 -8.54
CA ILE A 128 3.75 -16.51 -9.53
C ILE A 128 3.64 -16.00 -10.97
N ALA A 129 2.93 -14.90 -11.21
CA ALA A 129 2.79 -14.33 -12.54
C ALA A 129 4.13 -13.77 -13.03
N GLU A 130 4.42 -13.99 -14.30
CA GLU A 130 5.56 -13.35 -14.97
C GLU A 130 5.35 -11.83 -15.05
N PRO A 131 6.42 -11.00 -15.04
CA PRO A 131 6.32 -9.55 -15.22
C PRO A 131 5.49 -9.18 -16.45
N GLY A 132 4.53 -8.25 -16.30
CA GLY A 132 3.64 -7.81 -17.38
C GLY A 132 2.51 -8.78 -17.75
N ASN A 133 2.38 -9.92 -17.05
CA ASN A 133 1.35 -10.91 -17.30
C ASN A 133 0.22 -10.86 -16.27
N ILE A 134 -0.92 -11.46 -16.66
CA ILE A 134 -2.15 -11.57 -15.87
C ILE A 134 -2.48 -13.04 -15.72
N TYR A 135 -2.53 -13.51 -14.48
CA TYR A 135 -2.85 -14.90 -14.15
C TYR A 135 -4.25 -14.94 -13.51
N LEU A 136 -5.04 -15.93 -13.92
CA LEU A 136 -6.43 -16.13 -13.51
C LEU A 136 -6.57 -17.49 -12.83
N SER A 137 -7.42 -17.59 -11.82
CA SER A 137 -7.91 -18.89 -11.37
C SER A 137 -8.92 -19.48 -12.35
N SER A 138 -9.13 -20.79 -12.29
CA SER A 138 -10.22 -21.46 -13.03
C SER A 138 -11.58 -20.85 -12.74
N SER A 139 -11.85 -20.46 -11.49
CA SER A 139 -13.14 -19.84 -11.12
C SER A 139 -13.40 -18.52 -11.85
N VAL A 140 -12.37 -17.76 -12.22
CA VAL A 140 -12.51 -16.58 -13.08
C VAL A 140 -12.65 -16.99 -14.53
N TYR A 141 -11.77 -17.87 -15.01
CA TYR A 141 -11.77 -18.36 -16.39
C TYR A 141 -13.14 -18.90 -16.81
N ASP A 142 -13.74 -19.77 -16.00
CA ASP A 142 -15.05 -20.38 -16.25
C ASP A 142 -16.17 -19.35 -16.40
N GLN A 143 -16.05 -18.19 -15.75
CA GLN A 143 -17.04 -17.12 -15.83
C GLN A 143 -16.87 -16.21 -17.05
N ILE A 144 -15.69 -16.18 -17.67
CA ILE A 144 -15.36 -15.24 -18.75
C ILE A 144 -15.06 -15.91 -20.09
N ALA A 145 -14.79 -17.21 -20.11
CA ALA A 145 -14.56 -17.97 -21.33
C ALA A 145 -15.75 -17.78 -22.29
N GLY A 146 -15.48 -17.32 -23.51
CA GLY A 146 -16.49 -17.02 -24.52
C GLY A 146 -17.22 -15.67 -24.38
N LYS A 147 -16.91 -14.87 -23.33
CA LYS A 147 -17.48 -13.51 -23.15
C LYS A 147 -16.50 -12.39 -23.51
N LEU A 148 -15.21 -12.70 -23.53
CA LEU A 148 -14.14 -11.77 -23.90
C LEU A 148 -13.36 -12.35 -25.07
N ASP A 149 -13.02 -11.49 -26.04
CA ASP A 149 -12.16 -11.84 -27.17
C ASP A 149 -10.69 -11.77 -26.74
N LEU A 150 -10.30 -12.71 -25.87
CA LEU A 150 -8.96 -12.82 -25.29
C LEU A 150 -8.46 -14.26 -25.46
N GLY A 151 -7.16 -14.40 -25.71
CA GLY A 151 -6.48 -15.70 -25.69
C GLY A 151 -6.17 -16.14 -24.26
N PHE A 152 -6.15 -17.45 -24.00
CA PHE A 152 -5.81 -18.01 -22.70
C PHE A 152 -4.84 -19.19 -22.86
N ALA A 153 -3.74 -19.16 -22.12
CA ALA A 153 -2.82 -20.27 -21.99
C ALA A 153 -3.08 -21.01 -20.67
N ASP A 154 -3.38 -22.30 -20.76
CA ASP A 154 -3.55 -23.16 -19.59
C ASP A 154 -2.19 -23.45 -18.92
N LEU A 155 -2.07 -23.13 -17.63
CA LEU A 155 -0.87 -23.37 -16.82
C LEU A 155 -1.02 -24.62 -15.94
N GLY A 156 -2.18 -25.26 -15.93
CA GLY A 156 -2.51 -26.40 -15.07
C GLY A 156 -2.58 -26.04 -13.59
N ASN A 157 -2.48 -27.07 -12.75
CA ASN A 157 -2.56 -26.95 -11.30
C ASN A 157 -1.30 -26.34 -10.70
N GLN A 158 -1.48 -25.24 -9.96
CA GLN A 158 -0.43 -24.53 -9.24
C GLN A 158 -0.57 -24.77 -7.73
N SER A 159 0.48 -25.31 -7.12
CA SER A 159 0.57 -25.45 -5.66
C SER A 159 1.03 -24.13 -5.06
N LEU A 160 0.12 -23.46 -4.34
CA LEU A 160 0.37 -22.16 -3.75
C LEU A 160 0.66 -22.31 -2.24
N LYS A 161 1.57 -21.48 -1.71
CA LYS A 161 1.95 -21.52 -0.29
C LYS A 161 0.74 -21.28 0.61
N ASN A 162 0.53 -22.16 1.60
CA ASN A 162 -0.57 -22.13 2.56
C ASN A 162 -1.96 -22.26 1.92
N ILE A 163 -2.06 -22.92 0.77
CA ILE A 163 -3.34 -23.28 0.14
C ILE A 163 -3.31 -24.80 -0.07
N ASP A 164 -4.17 -25.51 0.65
CA ASP A 164 -4.16 -26.98 0.71
C ASP A 164 -4.48 -27.63 -0.65
N ARG A 165 -5.31 -26.97 -1.46
CA ARG A 165 -5.74 -27.46 -2.77
C ARG A 165 -4.99 -26.72 -3.88
N PRO A 166 -4.37 -27.43 -4.83
CA PRO A 166 -3.81 -26.80 -6.01
C PRO A 166 -4.88 -25.98 -6.75
N ILE A 167 -4.51 -24.79 -7.20
CA ILE A 167 -5.39 -23.91 -7.97
C ILE A 167 -5.03 -24.07 -9.44
N HIS A 168 -5.99 -24.47 -10.26
CA HIS A 168 -5.80 -24.47 -11.71
C HIS A 168 -5.74 -23.02 -12.20
N ALA A 169 -4.67 -22.67 -12.92
CA ALA A 169 -4.41 -21.30 -13.34
C ALA A 169 -4.34 -21.15 -14.87
N TYR A 170 -4.71 -19.98 -15.35
CA TYR A 170 -4.63 -19.59 -16.75
C TYR A 170 -3.86 -18.27 -16.87
N ARG A 171 -3.11 -18.10 -17.95
CA ARG A 171 -2.50 -16.82 -18.32
C ARG A 171 -3.27 -16.21 -19.47
N ILE A 172 -3.56 -14.92 -19.41
CA ILE A 172 -4.11 -14.18 -20.56
C ILE A 172 -3.01 -14.03 -21.62
N GLU A 173 -3.28 -14.46 -22.84
CA GLU A 173 -2.42 -14.22 -23.98
C GLU A 173 -2.72 -12.84 -24.57
N ARG A 174 -1.70 -11.98 -24.62
CA ARG A 174 -1.77 -10.67 -25.25
C ARG A 174 -1.02 -10.71 -26.59
N GLU A 175 -1.57 -10.06 -27.61
CA GLU A 175 -1.05 -10.08 -28.99
C GLU A 175 0.46 -9.86 -29.04
N GLY A 176 1.16 -10.83 -29.66
CA GLY A 176 2.63 -10.81 -29.83
C GLY A 176 3.32 -12.11 -29.42
N ARG A 177 2.68 -12.99 -28.65
CA ARG A 177 3.24 -14.32 -28.36
C ARG A 177 2.15 -15.39 -28.35
N ARG A 178 1.76 -15.85 -29.54
CA ARG A 178 1.15 -17.17 -29.69
C ARG A 178 2.19 -18.20 -29.23
N VAL A 179 2.13 -18.60 -27.96
CA VAL A 179 2.81 -19.82 -27.54
C VAL A 179 1.94 -20.95 -28.05
N ALA A 180 2.40 -21.64 -29.08
CA ALA A 180 1.76 -22.86 -29.54
C ALA A 180 1.47 -23.75 -28.31
N PRO A 181 0.28 -24.38 -28.22
CA PRO A 181 -0.07 -25.20 -27.08
C PRO A 181 1.07 -26.18 -26.81
N ALA A 182 1.63 -26.12 -25.60
CA ALA A 182 2.69 -27.04 -25.20
C ALA A 182 2.15 -28.45 -25.39
N ARG A 183 2.67 -29.16 -26.40
CA ARG A 183 2.43 -30.60 -26.54
C ARG A 183 2.78 -31.21 -25.18
N PRO A 184 1.93 -32.06 -24.59
CA PRO A 184 2.22 -32.66 -23.30
C PRO A 184 3.59 -33.32 -23.40
N GLY A 185 4.55 -32.77 -22.64
CA GLY A 185 5.91 -33.27 -22.62
C GLY A 185 5.87 -34.75 -22.26
N ARG A 186 6.30 -35.61 -23.18
CA ARG A 186 6.61 -37.01 -22.87
C ARG A 186 7.54 -36.97 -21.65
N LYS A 187 7.06 -37.44 -20.51
CA LYS A 187 7.86 -37.65 -19.30
C LYS A 187 9.06 -38.50 -19.72
N GLY A 188 10.24 -37.89 -19.77
CA GLY A 188 11.49 -38.60 -19.99
C GLY A 188 11.61 -39.66 -18.90
N VAL A 189 11.70 -40.91 -19.31
CA VAL A 189 11.95 -42.02 -18.41
C VAL A 189 13.33 -41.79 -17.78
N PRO A 190 13.47 -41.78 -16.44
CA PRO A 190 14.73 -41.48 -15.78
C PRO A 190 15.83 -42.48 -16.18
N ALA A 191 17.06 -41.99 -16.32
CA ALA A 191 18.25 -42.74 -16.76
C ALA A 191 18.58 -43.98 -15.89
N THR A 192 17.90 -44.17 -14.76
CA THR A 192 17.97 -45.35 -13.90
C THR A 192 17.42 -46.63 -14.55
N MET A 193 16.59 -46.52 -15.60
CA MET A 193 16.03 -47.69 -16.28
C MET A 193 17.02 -48.39 -17.24
N TRP A 194 18.04 -47.68 -17.74
CA TRP A 194 19.07 -48.27 -18.63
C TRP A 194 20.10 -49.11 -17.87
N VAL A 195 20.36 -48.80 -16.59
CA VAL A 195 21.28 -49.56 -15.73
C VAL A 195 20.71 -50.95 -15.40
N GLY A 196 19.40 -51.05 -15.18
CA GLY A 196 18.73 -52.33 -14.94
C GLY A 196 18.71 -53.25 -16.16
N MET A 197 18.60 -52.68 -17.37
CA MET A 197 18.54 -53.44 -18.61
C MET A 197 19.93 -53.98 -19.03
N LEU A 198 21.01 -53.24 -18.74
CA LEU A 198 22.39 -53.70 -18.93
C LEU A 198 22.78 -54.84 -17.95
N LEU A 199 22.35 -54.76 -16.69
CA LEU A 199 22.59 -55.82 -15.70
C LEU A 199 21.79 -57.10 -16.01
N GLY A 200 20.56 -56.96 -16.52
CA GLY A 200 19.74 -58.09 -16.96
C GLY A 200 20.33 -58.82 -18.18
N ALA A 201 20.91 -58.08 -19.14
CA ALA A 201 21.54 -58.68 -20.32
C ALA A 201 22.84 -59.43 -19.98
N ILE A 202 23.63 -58.95 -19.01
CA ILE A 202 24.85 -59.63 -18.54
C ILE A 202 24.51 -60.92 -17.80
N ALA A 203 23.45 -60.93 -16.98
CA ALA A 203 22.99 -62.13 -16.29
C ALA A 203 22.45 -63.20 -17.26
N LEU A 204 21.73 -62.79 -18.31
CA LEU A 204 21.26 -63.70 -19.37
C LEU A 204 22.41 -64.25 -20.23
N ALA A 205 23.44 -63.45 -20.51
CA ALA A 205 24.64 -63.92 -21.23
C ALA A 205 25.47 -64.92 -20.39
N ALA A 206 25.59 -64.70 -19.09
CA ALA A 206 26.26 -65.64 -18.18
C ALA A 206 25.48 -66.96 -18.04
N ALA A 207 24.15 -66.90 -17.95
CA ALA A 207 23.29 -68.07 -17.91
C ALA A 207 23.29 -68.84 -19.24
N ALA A 208 23.29 -68.15 -20.39
CA ALA A 208 23.42 -68.77 -21.70
C ALA A 208 24.81 -69.41 -21.91
N SER A 209 25.87 -68.79 -21.41
CA SER A 209 27.23 -69.34 -21.44
C SER A 209 27.35 -70.62 -20.59
N TRP A 210 26.67 -70.67 -19.44
CA TRP A 210 26.60 -71.89 -18.62
C TRP A 210 25.73 -72.97 -19.28
N TYR A 211 24.62 -72.60 -19.92
CA TYR A 211 23.72 -73.53 -20.61
C TYR A 211 24.30 -74.11 -21.90
N LEU A 212 25.21 -73.40 -22.59
CA LEU A 212 25.83 -73.87 -23.85
C LEU A 212 27.11 -74.70 -23.68
N GLY A 213 27.54 -75.04 -22.46
CA GLY A 213 28.51 -76.12 -22.23
C GLY A 213 29.92 -75.94 -22.85
N LEU A 214 30.37 -74.70 -23.10
CA LEU A 214 31.65 -74.41 -23.76
C LEU A 214 32.80 -74.12 -22.78
N ILE A 215 33.06 -75.05 -21.85
CA ILE A 215 34.40 -75.17 -21.23
C ILE A 215 34.76 -76.67 -21.18
N PRO A 216 35.66 -77.15 -22.05
CA PRO A 216 36.13 -78.53 -22.00
C PRO A 216 37.02 -78.74 -20.77
N ALA A 217 36.67 -79.72 -19.95
CA ALA A 217 37.48 -80.19 -18.85
C ALA A 217 38.74 -80.88 -19.37
N GLN A 218 39.91 -80.25 -19.23
CA GLN A 218 41.19 -80.96 -19.27
C GLN A 218 41.62 -81.28 -17.86
N ARG A 219 41.58 -82.57 -17.50
CA ARG A 219 42.30 -83.12 -16.35
C ARG A 219 43.62 -83.70 -16.85
N PRO A 220 44.78 -83.10 -16.56
CA PRO A 220 46.03 -83.84 -16.58
C PRO A 220 46.19 -84.61 -15.26
N ALA A 221 46.65 -85.86 -15.39
CA ALA A 221 46.92 -86.75 -14.28
C ALA A 221 48.10 -86.23 -13.42
N ALA A 222 47.93 -86.28 -12.10
CA ALA A 222 49.01 -86.05 -11.14
C ALA A 222 49.70 -87.38 -10.77
N PRO A 223 51.03 -87.42 -10.61
CA PRO A 223 51.67 -88.43 -9.79
C PRO A 223 51.70 -88.00 -8.31
N ALA A 224 51.64 -88.99 -7.44
CA ALA A 224 51.50 -88.86 -6.00
C ALA A 224 52.73 -88.24 -5.31
N VAL A 225 52.48 -87.28 -4.41
CA VAL A 225 53.41 -86.85 -3.36
C VAL A 225 52.64 -86.76 -2.04
N ALA A 226 53.29 -87.23 -0.96
CA ALA A 226 52.79 -87.50 0.38
C ALA A 226 52.05 -86.33 1.09
N PRO A 227 51.19 -86.61 2.09
CA PRO A 227 50.36 -85.59 2.72
C PRO A 227 51.15 -84.75 3.74
N ALA A 228 51.04 -83.42 3.61
CA ALA A 228 51.41 -82.43 4.63
C ALA A 228 50.16 -81.99 5.43
N PRO A 229 50.29 -81.42 6.65
CA PRO A 229 49.18 -81.27 7.59
C PRO A 229 48.29 -80.07 7.24
N VAL A 230 46.98 -80.29 7.07
CA VAL A 230 46.01 -79.27 6.57
C VAL A 230 45.20 -78.58 7.69
N VAL A 231 45.51 -78.79 8.98
CA VAL A 231 44.61 -78.39 10.08
C VAL A 231 44.85 -76.97 10.62
N ASP A 232 45.95 -76.29 10.31
CA ASP A 232 46.31 -75.00 10.95
C ASP A 232 45.84 -73.75 10.17
N GLU A 233 45.87 -73.77 8.83
CA GLU A 233 45.50 -72.62 7.97
C GLU A 233 44.00 -72.30 8.00
N ARG A 234 43.14 -73.32 8.02
CA ARG A 234 41.68 -73.13 8.06
C ARG A 234 41.21 -72.52 9.37
N ALA A 235 41.78 -72.95 10.50
CA ALA A 235 41.48 -72.39 11.81
C ALA A 235 41.88 -70.91 11.90
N LYS A 236 43.03 -70.54 11.31
CA LYS A 236 43.47 -69.14 11.22
C LYS A 236 42.54 -68.29 10.35
N ALA A 237 42.09 -68.81 9.21
CA ALA A 237 41.16 -68.12 8.33
C ALA A 237 39.77 -67.91 8.98
N GLU A 238 39.25 -68.92 9.68
CA GLU A 238 37.99 -68.81 10.43
C GLU A 238 38.10 -67.80 11.59
N ALA A 239 39.24 -67.76 12.29
CA ALA A 239 39.52 -66.76 13.32
C ALA A 239 39.64 -65.33 12.76
N GLN A 240 40.26 -65.15 11.58
CA GLN A 240 40.33 -63.85 10.91
C GLN A 240 38.95 -63.36 10.45
N LEU A 241 38.12 -64.26 9.90
CA LEU A 241 36.76 -63.91 9.49
C LEU A 241 35.89 -63.52 10.70
N ALA A 242 36.05 -64.20 11.83
CA ALA A 242 35.34 -63.86 13.07
C ALA A 242 35.74 -62.46 13.58
N ARG A 243 37.04 -62.12 13.56
CA ARG A 243 37.53 -60.79 13.94
C ARG A 243 37.00 -59.70 13.01
N ALA A 244 37.07 -59.91 11.71
CA ALA A 244 36.55 -58.96 10.71
C ALA A 244 35.04 -58.72 10.86
N ARG A 245 34.26 -59.74 11.26
CA ARG A 245 32.82 -59.57 11.54
C ARG A 245 32.57 -58.70 12.77
N VAL A 246 33.33 -58.91 13.85
CA VAL A 246 33.22 -58.09 15.06
C VAL A 246 33.59 -56.63 14.77
N GLU A 247 34.69 -56.40 14.05
CA GLU A 247 35.12 -55.05 13.65
C GLU A 247 34.08 -54.36 12.75
N ALA A 248 33.49 -55.09 11.79
CA ALA A 248 32.44 -54.56 10.93
C ALA A 248 31.16 -54.21 11.71
N GLU A 249 30.80 -55.02 12.71
CA GLU A 249 29.62 -54.76 13.54
C GLU A 249 29.85 -53.59 14.51
N GLU A 250 31.06 -53.44 15.07
CA GLU A 250 31.44 -52.26 15.85
C GLU A 250 31.46 -50.98 15.01
N ALA A 251 32.01 -51.03 13.79
CA ALA A 251 32.01 -49.90 12.86
C ALA A 251 30.58 -49.48 12.49
N LYS A 252 29.69 -50.45 12.26
CA LYS A 252 28.26 -50.19 12.02
C LYS A 252 27.60 -49.50 13.21
N ARG A 253 27.84 -49.97 14.44
CA ARG A 253 27.30 -49.36 15.68
C ARG A 253 27.80 -47.93 15.87
N ARG A 254 29.08 -47.64 15.56
CA ARG A 254 29.63 -46.28 15.62
C ARG A 254 28.95 -45.36 14.60
N ALA A 255 28.79 -45.81 13.36
CA ALA A 255 28.12 -45.03 12.31
C ALA A 255 26.64 -44.75 12.65
N GLU A 256 25.93 -45.72 13.22
CA GLU A 256 24.55 -45.53 13.70
C GLU A 256 24.47 -44.54 14.87
N ALA A 257 25.42 -44.59 15.81
CA ALA A 257 25.49 -43.65 16.92
C ALA A 257 25.81 -42.21 16.47
N GLU A 258 26.74 -42.04 15.54
CA GLU A 258 27.05 -40.73 14.94
C GLU A 258 25.86 -40.16 14.16
N GLY A 259 25.15 -41.01 13.40
CA GLY A 259 23.93 -40.64 12.70
C GLY A 259 22.80 -40.20 13.65
N ALA A 260 22.64 -40.91 14.78
CA ALA A 260 21.68 -40.54 15.81
C ALA A 260 22.02 -39.19 16.48
N ALA A 261 23.28 -38.96 16.85
CA ALA A 261 23.73 -37.70 17.43
C ALA A 261 23.58 -36.51 16.46
N ALA A 262 23.86 -36.72 15.17
CA ALA A 262 23.66 -35.70 14.13
C ALA A 262 22.18 -35.38 13.94
N ALA A 263 21.29 -36.39 13.98
CA ALA A 263 19.85 -36.19 13.88
C ALA A 263 19.29 -35.42 15.09
N GLU A 264 19.77 -35.70 16.30
CA GLU A 264 19.40 -34.98 17.52
C GLU A 264 19.85 -33.51 17.47
N SER A 265 21.10 -33.27 17.07
CA SER A 265 21.64 -31.91 16.89
C SER A 265 20.83 -31.09 15.88
N LYS A 266 20.40 -31.73 14.79
CA LYS A 266 19.57 -31.10 13.77
C LYS A 266 18.18 -30.74 14.31
N ARG A 267 17.55 -31.63 15.09
CA ARG A 267 16.25 -31.38 15.74
C ARG A 267 16.35 -30.21 16.73
N ALA A 268 17.41 -30.16 17.54
CA ALA A 268 17.63 -29.07 18.48
C ALA A 268 17.81 -27.70 17.76
N LEU A 269 18.53 -27.68 16.64
CA LEU A 269 18.70 -26.47 15.83
C LEU A 269 17.40 -26.02 15.17
N GLU A 270 16.59 -26.96 14.67
CA GLU A 270 15.27 -26.66 14.09
C GLU A 270 14.30 -26.10 15.15
N GLU A 271 14.31 -26.67 16.36
CA GLU A 271 13.52 -26.18 17.49
C GLU A 271 13.95 -24.78 17.93
N GLN A 272 15.25 -24.51 18.00
CA GLN A 272 15.77 -23.19 18.35
C GLN A 272 15.36 -22.14 17.31
N ARG A 273 15.46 -22.45 16.00
CA ARG A 273 15.01 -21.57 14.92
C ARG A 273 13.50 -21.33 14.97
N ALA A 274 12.71 -22.36 15.30
CA ALA A 274 11.28 -22.23 15.47
C ALA A 274 10.92 -21.33 16.68
N ALA A 275 11.63 -21.49 17.80
CA ALA A 275 11.47 -20.66 18.99
C ALA A 275 11.81 -19.18 18.71
N GLU A 276 12.92 -18.93 18.01
CA GLU A 276 13.31 -17.56 17.62
C GLU A 276 12.29 -16.91 16.69
N THR A 277 11.77 -17.67 15.72
CA THR A 277 10.72 -17.19 14.80
C THR A 277 9.44 -16.83 15.56
N ARG A 278 9.03 -17.66 16.54
CA ARG A 278 7.88 -17.38 17.41
C ARG A 278 8.10 -16.12 18.26
N ALA A 279 9.29 -15.95 18.83
CA ALA A 279 9.63 -14.78 19.63
C ALA A 279 9.59 -13.49 18.79
N ARG A 280 10.11 -13.51 17.56
CA ARG A 280 10.04 -12.38 16.62
C ARG A 280 8.59 -12.03 16.26
N ALA A 281 7.77 -13.03 15.94
CA ALA A 281 6.36 -12.83 15.63
C ALA A 281 5.56 -12.27 16.83
N GLN A 282 5.85 -12.72 18.05
CA GLN A 282 5.23 -12.19 19.27
C GLN A 282 5.63 -10.73 19.53
N ALA A 283 6.90 -10.37 19.30
CA ALA A 283 7.37 -9.00 19.44
C ALA A 283 6.73 -8.06 18.41
N GLU A 284 6.56 -8.50 17.16
CA GLU A 284 5.88 -7.76 16.12
C GLU A 284 4.40 -7.53 16.46
N LEU A 285 3.71 -8.58 16.92
CA LEU A 285 2.32 -8.47 17.38
C LEU A 285 2.16 -7.51 18.56
N ALA A 286 3.10 -7.50 19.50
CA ALA A 286 3.09 -6.57 20.63
C ALA A 286 3.25 -5.11 20.18
N ARG A 287 4.13 -4.84 19.21
CA ARG A 287 4.30 -3.50 18.61
C ARG A 287 3.03 -3.04 17.90
N ALA A 288 2.44 -3.89 17.05
CA ALA A 288 1.21 -3.57 16.35
C ALA A 288 0.04 -3.27 17.31
N ARG A 289 -0.06 -4.00 18.42
CA ARG A 289 -1.04 -3.71 19.48
C ARG A 289 -0.81 -2.35 20.13
N ALA A 290 0.44 -2.03 20.48
CA ALA A 290 0.77 -0.74 21.08
C ALA A 290 0.47 0.44 20.12
N GLU A 291 0.76 0.29 18.84
CA GLU A 291 0.42 1.28 17.80
C GLU A 291 -1.09 1.47 17.67
N THR A 292 -1.84 0.37 17.67
CA THR A 292 -3.31 0.41 17.61
C THR A 292 -3.92 1.11 18.83
N GLU A 293 -3.41 0.83 20.03
CA GLU A 293 -3.85 1.50 21.27
C GLU A 293 -3.52 3.00 21.26
N ALA A 294 -2.33 3.38 20.76
CA ALA A 294 -1.94 4.77 20.63
C ALA A 294 -2.82 5.52 19.60
N ALA A 295 -3.13 4.91 18.46
CA ALA A 295 -4.03 5.48 17.46
C ALA A 295 -5.45 5.66 18.02
N ARG A 296 -5.95 4.70 18.80
CA ARG A 296 -7.26 4.80 19.45
C ARG A 296 -7.32 5.97 20.44
N ARG A 297 -6.29 6.17 21.26
CA ARG A 297 -6.23 7.32 22.19
C ARG A 297 -6.26 8.66 21.44
N LYS A 298 -5.51 8.78 20.34
CA LYS A 298 -5.55 9.98 19.49
C LYS A 298 -6.94 10.23 18.90
N LEU A 299 -7.64 9.19 18.47
CA LEU A 299 -8.99 9.32 17.95
C LEU A 299 -9.99 9.76 19.04
N GLU A 300 -9.89 9.19 20.24
CA GLU A 300 -10.71 9.59 21.41
C GLU A 300 -10.48 11.08 21.75
N GLU A 301 -9.23 11.56 21.72
CA GLU A 301 -8.90 12.99 21.91
C GLU A 301 -9.48 13.88 20.81
N GLN A 302 -9.40 13.46 19.54
CA GLN A 302 -9.96 14.21 18.42
C GLN A 302 -11.48 14.29 18.49
N LEU A 303 -12.16 13.20 18.85
CA LEU A 303 -13.60 13.18 19.05
C LEU A 303 -14.03 14.12 20.18
N ALA A 304 -13.32 14.10 21.31
CA ALA A 304 -13.57 15.03 22.42
C ALA A 304 -13.39 16.49 22.00
N ALA A 305 -12.35 16.80 21.21
CA ALA A 305 -12.12 18.14 20.67
C ALA A 305 -13.23 18.56 19.69
N ALA A 306 -13.68 17.66 18.82
CA ALA A 306 -14.76 17.91 17.88
C ALA A 306 -16.11 18.16 18.60
N GLU A 307 -16.42 17.38 19.63
CA GLU A 307 -17.62 17.60 20.45
C GLU A 307 -17.58 18.95 21.17
N LYS A 308 -16.42 19.33 21.70
CA LYS A 308 -16.23 20.66 22.31
C LYS A 308 -16.48 21.77 21.29
N ALA A 309 -15.88 21.68 20.10
CA ALA A 309 -16.09 22.66 19.03
C ALA A 309 -17.56 22.75 18.60
N LYS A 310 -18.27 21.61 18.54
CA LYS A 310 -19.70 21.57 18.22
C LYS A 310 -20.55 22.29 19.28
N ARG A 311 -20.23 22.13 20.58
CA ARG A 311 -20.90 22.86 21.67
C ARG A 311 -20.67 24.36 21.56
N GLU A 312 -19.43 24.79 21.29
CA GLU A 312 -19.09 26.20 21.10
C GLU A 312 -19.84 26.81 19.90
N ALA A 313 -19.93 26.09 18.78
CA ALA A 313 -20.69 26.52 17.61
C ALA A 313 -22.20 26.62 17.89
N GLN A 314 -22.76 25.70 18.68
CA GLN A 314 -24.18 25.72 19.05
C GLN A 314 -24.52 26.92 19.94
N VAL A 315 -23.63 27.31 20.86
CA VAL A 315 -23.78 28.53 21.67
C VAL A 315 -23.73 29.78 20.79
N ALA A 316 -22.85 29.81 19.78
CA ALA A 316 -22.78 30.92 18.82
C ALA A 316 -24.05 31.04 17.95
N ALA A 317 -24.69 29.92 17.61
CA ALA A 317 -25.92 29.91 16.80
C ALA A 317 -27.17 30.43 17.53
N THR A 318 -27.16 30.48 18.87
CA THR A 318 -28.21 31.10 19.69
C THR A 318 -28.05 32.61 19.89
N ALA A 319 -27.05 33.24 19.27
CA ALA A 319 -26.93 34.69 19.25
C ALA A 319 -28.15 35.35 18.55
N PRO A 320 -28.62 36.51 19.03
CA PRO A 320 -29.83 37.15 18.51
C PRO A 320 -29.72 37.48 17.01
N ALA A 321 -30.85 37.33 16.31
CA ALA A 321 -30.98 37.51 14.86
C ALA A 321 -30.46 38.88 14.39
N PRO A 322 -29.87 38.97 13.18
CA PRO A 322 -29.41 40.24 12.60
C PRO A 322 -30.54 41.26 12.50
N ALA A 323 -30.20 42.53 12.76
CA ALA A 323 -31.12 43.65 12.60
C ALA A 323 -31.72 43.68 11.17
N PRO A 324 -32.98 44.13 11.01
CA PRO A 324 -33.65 44.12 9.71
C PRO A 324 -32.88 44.93 8.67
N ALA A 325 -32.65 44.32 7.50
CA ALA A 325 -32.01 44.95 6.35
C ALA A 325 -32.69 46.28 6.00
N GLY A 326 -31.90 47.33 5.80
CA GLY A 326 -32.39 48.66 5.43
C GLY A 326 -32.53 49.67 6.58
N ARG A 327 -32.26 49.29 7.83
CA ARG A 327 -32.31 50.19 8.99
C ARG A 327 -31.40 51.43 8.86
N TYR A 328 -30.28 51.30 8.16
CA TYR A 328 -29.20 52.30 8.15
C TYR A 328 -29.08 53.09 6.84
N VAL A 329 -29.96 52.85 5.87
CA VAL A 329 -29.93 53.52 4.56
C VAL A 329 -30.18 55.02 4.72
N GLY A 330 -29.29 55.85 4.18
CA GLY A 330 -29.38 57.31 4.24
C GLY A 330 -28.04 58.00 4.11
N SER A 331 -28.03 59.34 4.15
CA SER A 331 -26.81 60.14 4.18
C SER A 331 -26.28 60.27 5.60
N TRP A 332 -25.01 59.91 5.80
CA TRP A 332 -24.35 60.00 7.10
C TRP A 332 -23.19 60.99 7.05
N THR A 333 -22.89 61.62 8.17
CA THR A 333 -21.70 62.45 8.35
C THR A 333 -20.88 61.90 9.51
N ALA A 334 -19.63 61.57 9.24
CA ALA A 334 -18.65 61.18 10.23
C ALA A 334 -17.90 62.40 10.73
N VAL A 335 -17.88 62.60 12.04
CA VAL A 335 -17.01 63.59 12.68
C VAL A 335 -15.88 62.84 13.35
N PHE A 336 -14.66 63.09 12.88
CA PHE A 336 -13.43 62.58 13.50
C PHE A 336 -12.87 63.64 14.43
N ASP A 337 -12.67 63.31 15.69
CA ASP A 337 -11.95 64.15 16.65
C ASP A 337 -10.68 63.43 17.08
N CYS A 338 -9.55 63.89 16.55
CA CYS A 338 -8.25 63.24 16.65
C CYS A 338 -7.33 63.98 17.62
N GLN A 339 -6.79 63.24 18.59
CA GLN A 339 -5.81 63.75 19.54
C GLN A 339 -4.53 64.22 18.85
N PRO A 340 -3.80 65.19 19.43
CA PRO A 340 -2.48 65.58 18.94
C PRO A 340 -1.49 64.42 19.11
N VAL A 341 -0.55 64.31 18.19
CA VAL A 341 0.54 63.31 18.25
C VAL A 341 1.81 63.99 17.76
N GLN A 342 2.85 63.97 18.59
CA GLN A 342 4.11 64.66 18.34
C GLN A 342 3.85 66.15 18.05
N ASP A 343 4.25 66.65 16.89
CA ASP A 343 4.08 68.04 16.45
C ASP A 343 2.81 68.27 15.61
N ARG A 344 1.93 67.28 15.50
CA ARG A 344 0.62 67.46 14.88
C ARG A 344 -0.43 67.97 15.87
N PRO A 345 -1.11 69.10 15.60
CA PRO A 345 -2.19 69.59 16.44
C PRO A 345 -3.42 68.67 16.38
N ALA A 346 -4.30 68.82 17.37
CA ALA A 346 -5.62 68.19 17.35
C ALA A 346 -6.35 68.53 16.04
N ALA A 347 -7.12 67.59 15.51
CA ALA A 347 -7.84 67.79 14.26
C ALA A 347 -9.28 67.31 14.42
N ASN A 348 -10.21 68.19 14.07
CA ASN A 348 -11.63 67.88 13.96
C ASN A 348 -12.05 68.11 12.51
N PHE A 349 -12.61 67.10 11.86
CA PHE A 349 -13.08 67.25 10.48
C PHE A 349 -14.27 66.33 10.18
N PRO A 350 -15.33 66.86 9.54
CA PRO A 350 -16.46 66.07 9.07
C PRO A 350 -16.17 65.45 7.70
N VAL A 351 -16.61 64.21 7.49
CA VAL A 351 -16.51 63.48 6.22
C VAL A 351 -17.85 62.83 5.88
N PRO A 352 -18.40 63.00 4.67
CA PRO A 352 -19.62 62.33 4.28
C PRO A 352 -19.39 60.82 4.14
N PHE A 353 -20.37 60.03 4.58
CA PHE A 353 -20.46 58.59 4.39
C PHE A 353 -21.61 58.27 3.44
N SER A 354 -21.38 57.32 2.54
CA SER A 354 -22.45 56.71 1.77
C SER A 354 -22.73 55.32 2.32
N VAL A 355 -24.01 55.01 2.51
CA VAL A 355 -24.46 53.68 2.94
C VAL A 355 -25.22 53.04 1.79
N THR A 356 -24.72 51.91 1.30
CA THR A 356 -25.35 51.12 0.24
C THR A 356 -25.72 49.77 0.80
N GLY A 357 -27.03 49.52 0.98
CA GLY A 357 -27.50 48.37 1.76
C GLY A 357 -27.06 48.50 3.22
N ASP A 358 -26.23 47.58 3.68
CA ASP A 358 -25.62 47.59 5.02
C ASP A 358 -24.13 47.95 5.01
N LEU A 359 -23.57 48.31 3.85
CA LEU A 359 -22.16 48.67 3.72
C LEU A 359 -21.95 50.18 3.91
N PHE A 360 -21.18 50.55 4.92
CA PHE A 360 -20.71 51.90 5.16
C PHE A 360 -19.38 52.10 4.44
N GLU A 361 -19.31 53.03 3.49
CA GLU A 361 -18.07 53.38 2.80
C GLU A 361 -17.83 54.90 2.85
N LEU A 362 -16.56 55.27 3.10
CA LEU A 362 -16.08 56.64 2.99
C LEU A 362 -14.79 56.68 2.19
N GLN A 363 -14.61 57.77 1.46
CA GLN A 363 -13.34 58.18 0.87
C GLN A 363 -13.08 59.64 1.22
N PHE A 364 -12.01 59.92 1.96
CA PHE A 364 -11.56 61.27 2.28
C PHE A 364 -10.43 61.65 1.34
N ARG A 365 -10.64 62.71 0.55
CA ARG A 365 -9.77 63.13 -0.58
C ARG A 365 -9.61 62.04 -1.65
N GLU A 366 -9.00 62.39 -2.76
CA GLU A 366 -8.77 61.45 -3.87
C GLU A 366 -7.86 60.29 -3.44
N ARG A 367 -8.26 59.07 -3.78
CA ARG A 367 -7.58 57.85 -3.37
C ARG A 367 -6.14 57.85 -3.86
N GLY A 368 -5.20 57.52 -2.97
CA GLY A 368 -3.78 57.45 -3.30
C GLY A 368 -3.03 58.77 -3.13
N GLN A 369 -3.72 59.90 -2.94
CA GLN A 369 -3.05 61.16 -2.66
C GLN A 369 -2.59 61.26 -1.19
N PRO A 370 -1.45 61.91 -0.91
CA PRO A 370 -1.04 62.22 0.45
C PRO A 370 -2.13 62.99 1.24
N GLY A 371 -2.52 62.44 2.38
CA GLY A 371 -3.62 62.94 3.22
C GLY A 371 -4.97 62.30 2.93
N SER A 372 -5.06 61.35 1.99
CA SER A 372 -6.27 60.58 1.74
C SER A 372 -6.40 59.38 2.67
N PHE A 373 -7.63 58.94 2.91
CA PHE A 373 -7.91 57.64 3.52
C PHE A 373 -9.29 57.13 3.12
N SER A 374 -9.50 55.83 3.23
CA SER A 374 -10.78 55.18 3.03
C SER A 374 -11.09 54.29 4.23
N LEU A 375 -12.38 54.17 4.56
CA LEU A 375 -12.86 53.21 5.55
C LEU A 375 -14.09 52.52 4.98
N ARG A 376 -14.21 51.23 5.32
CA ARG A 376 -15.37 50.42 5.00
C ARG A 376 -15.74 49.51 6.17
N GLY A 377 -17.02 49.20 6.31
CA GLY A 377 -17.50 48.24 7.30
C GLY A 377 -18.99 48.01 7.22
N ALA A 378 -19.45 46.97 7.90
CA ALA A 378 -20.87 46.63 8.00
C ALA A 378 -21.26 46.51 9.49
N PRO A 379 -22.50 46.90 9.86
CA PRO A 379 -22.99 46.77 11.22
C PRO A 379 -23.19 45.29 11.55
N GLN A 380 -22.84 44.93 12.78
CA GLN A 380 -22.98 43.59 13.36
C GLN A 380 -24.34 43.48 14.08
N PRO A 381 -24.87 42.25 14.28
CA PRO A 381 -26.15 42.02 14.95
C PRO A 381 -26.27 42.63 16.35
N ASP A 382 -25.14 42.78 17.06
CA ASP A 382 -25.07 43.35 18.40
C ASP A 382 -25.03 44.89 18.44
N GLY A 383 -25.21 45.54 17.28
CA GLY A 383 -25.21 47.00 17.13
C GLY A 383 -23.81 47.62 17.07
N ARG A 384 -22.74 46.82 16.99
CA ARG A 384 -21.39 47.33 16.70
C ARG A 384 -21.19 47.57 15.22
N LEU A 385 -20.40 48.56 14.85
CA LEU A 385 -19.95 48.82 13.49
C LEU A 385 -18.43 48.97 13.54
N GLN A 386 -17.74 48.00 12.97
CA GLN A 386 -16.28 48.02 12.84
C GLN A 386 -15.90 48.50 11.44
N LEU A 387 -15.11 49.56 11.39
CA LEU A 387 -14.66 50.19 10.17
C LEU A 387 -13.16 49.97 10.01
N PHE A 388 -12.76 49.47 8.85
CA PHE A 388 -11.38 49.19 8.52
C PHE A 388 -11.01 49.85 7.20
N GLY A 389 -9.76 50.29 7.09
CA GLY A 389 -9.22 50.75 5.83
C GLY A 389 -7.80 51.28 5.94
N SER A 390 -7.42 52.07 4.97
CA SER A 390 -6.06 52.56 4.82
C SER A 390 -6.04 53.95 4.17
N GLY A 391 -4.92 54.64 4.37
CA GLY A 391 -4.68 55.96 3.81
C GLY A 391 -3.21 56.21 3.56
N PHE A 392 -2.92 57.37 2.96
CA PHE A 392 -1.57 57.82 2.68
C PHE A 392 -1.28 59.06 3.53
N SER A 393 -0.16 59.08 4.24
CA SER A 393 0.15 60.18 5.16
C SER A 393 0.55 61.44 4.39
N SER A 394 0.01 62.59 4.79
CA SER A 394 0.45 63.92 4.33
C SER A 394 1.54 64.52 5.24
N TRP A 395 2.12 63.75 6.16
CA TRP A 395 3.15 64.27 7.07
C TRP A 395 4.45 64.53 6.37
N LYS A 396 5.24 65.52 6.81
CA LYS A 396 6.59 65.72 6.25
C LYS A 396 7.47 64.47 6.39
N GLU A 397 7.47 63.81 7.55
CA GLU A 397 8.35 62.66 7.83
C GLU A 397 7.85 61.33 7.25
N SER A 398 6.56 61.23 6.95
CA SER A 398 5.94 60.02 6.41
C SER A 398 5.15 60.30 5.13
N TYR A 399 5.54 61.33 4.39
CA TYR A 399 4.78 61.81 3.23
C TYR A 399 4.61 60.70 2.20
N GLY A 400 3.37 60.44 1.79
CA GLY A 400 3.04 59.38 0.85
C GLY A 400 3.22 57.95 1.39
N ARG A 401 3.56 57.75 2.68
CA ARG A 401 3.60 56.40 3.27
C ARG A 401 2.20 55.91 3.60
N PRO A 402 1.88 54.63 3.32
CA PRO A 402 0.59 54.06 3.68
C PRO A 402 0.47 53.85 5.20
N TYR A 403 -0.73 53.97 5.72
CA TYR A 403 -1.07 53.65 7.11
C TYR A 403 -2.44 52.98 7.19
N THR A 404 -2.70 52.28 8.29
CA THR A 404 -3.98 51.62 8.56
C THR A 404 -4.89 52.49 9.41
N ALA A 405 -6.19 52.35 9.18
CA ALA A 405 -7.23 53.07 9.88
C ALA A 405 -8.32 52.12 10.35
N ASN A 406 -8.53 52.03 11.66
CA ASN A 406 -9.47 51.08 12.27
C ASN A 406 -10.29 51.77 13.35
N PHE A 407 -11.61 51.59 13.34
CA PHE A 407 -12.52 52.13 14.33
C PHE A 407 -13.52 51.06 14.78
N ASP A 408 -13.76 51.01 16.08
CA ASP A 408 -14.83 50.22 16.67
C ASP A 408 -15.87 51.19 17.23
N THR A 409 -17.10 51.07 16.75
CA THR A 409 -18.22 51.95 17.11
C THR A 409 -19.43 51.13 17.52
N LYS A 410 -20.30 51.73 18.33
CA LYS A 410 -21.55 51.13 18.78
C LYS A 410 -22.69 52.10 18.54
N LEU A 411 -23.83 51.56 18.12
CA LEU A 411 -25.06 52.33 17.97
C LEU A 411 -25.58 52.77 19.35
N GLU A 412 -25.68 54.08 19.56
CA GLU A 412 -26.26 54.70 20.74
C GLU A 412 -27.35 55.68 20.30
N GLY A 413 -28.62 55.28 20.47
CA GLY A 413 -29.75 56.04 19.91
C GLY A 413 -29.75 56.00 18.38
N GLU A 414 -29.61 57.16 17.74
CA GLU A 414 -29.58 57.31 16.27
C GLU A 414 -28.18 57.61 15.69
N ARG A 415 -27.13 57.48 16.51
CA ARG A 415 -25.74 57.76 16.11
C ARG A 415 -24.82 56.59 16.47
N PHE A 416 -23.78 56.37 15.67
CA PHE A 416 -22.70 55.48 16.07
C PHE A 416 -21.62 56.28 16.78
N LEU A 417 -21.21 55.80 17.94
CA LEU A 417 -20.16 56.40 18.75
C LEU A 417 -19.05 55.38 18.97
N GLY A 418 -17.81 55.82 18.84
CA GLY A 418 -16.69 54.93 19.10
C GLY A 418 -15.35 55.62 18.99
N SER A 419 -14.32 54.78 18.95
CA SER A 419 -12.95 55.25 18.90
C SER A 419 -12.08 54.31 18.08
N GLY A 420 -10.94 54.82 17.66
CA GLY A 420 -10.07 54.11 16.76
C GLY A 420 -8.76 54.81 16.54
N ARG A 421 -8.06 54.36 15.50
CA ARG A 421 -6.79 54.92 15.07
C ARG A 421 -6.82 55.29 13.60
N LEU A 422 -6.25 56.45 13.29
CA LEU A 422 -5.85 56.87 11.95
C LEU A 422 -4.32 56.91 11.93
N GLY A 423 -3.71 55.79 11.50
CA GLY A 423 -2.28 55.57 11.63
C GLY A 423 -1.86 55.59 13.10
N ALA A 424 -0.99 56.53 13.48
CA ALA A 424 -0.54 56.69 14.86
C ALA A 424 -1.49 57.52 15.73
N ARG A 425 -2.46 58.24 15.15
CA ARG A 425 -3.37 59.12 15.90
C ARG A 425 -4.54 58.34 16.48
N ARG A 426 -4.83 58.54 17.76
CA ARG A 426 -6.09 58.11 18.37
C ARG A 426 -7.17 59.14 18.05
N CYS A 427 -8.33 58.66 17.60
CA CYS A 427 -9.46 59.51 17.27
C CYS A 427 -10.75 58.91 17.84
N THR A 428 -11.67 59.76 18.26
CA THR A 428 -13.07 59.38 18.41
C THR A 428 -13.79 59.58 17.08
N LEU A 429 -14.80 58.74 16.84
CA LEU A 429 -15.62 58.77 15.65
C LEU A 429 -17.08 58.86 16.06
N THR A 430 -17.76 59.87 15.56
CA THR A 430 -19.22 59.99 15.67
C THR A 430 -19.84 59.95 14.29
N LEU A 431 -20.71 58.98 14.01
CA LEU A 431 -21.52 58.94 12.79
C LEU A 431 -22.91 59.48 13.11
N LEU A 432 -23.26 60.60 12.48
CA LEU A 432 -24.56 61.24 12.60
C LEU A 432 -25.33 61.03 11.30
N ARG A 433 -26.59 60.61 11.40
CA ARG A 433 -27.51 60.60 10.27
C ARG A 433 -27.93 62.04 9.96
N ARG A 434 -27.91 62.44 8.69
CA ARG A 434 -28.42 63.75 8.25
C ARG A 434 -29.93 63.74 8.10
#